data_AF-A0A8H7Y776-F1
#
_entry.id   AF-A0A8H7Y776-F1
#
_cell.length_a   1.000
_cell.length_b   1.000
_cell.length_c   1.000
_cell.angle_alpha   90.00
_cell.angle_beta   90.00
_cell.angle_gamma   90.00
#
_symmetry.space_group_name_H-M   'P 1'
#
loop_
_entity.id
_entity.type
_entity.pdbx_description
1 polymer ?
#
loop_
_entity_poly.entity_id
_entity_poly.type
_entity_poly.pdbx_seq_one_letter_code
_entity_poly.pdbx_strand_id
1 'polypeptide(L)'
;MKSLWKKIKSLFAPSSTTDFTRFHPPPPPPPPPPPPPPPPPPQSPPQSPPPSPPSNHPPPTPRYPWSTTYLQLRPPLFPPASSDQDVPHLPLPPFSPFPRYGFASPQNATPSEDIYLFGGLVADKEQNDLYRISISDNSSTLIQAKGDIPSPRVGHACVLRNHALAVWGGDTNIYQLPSHQYDNGLYLFNLLTHEWSLIKVSGPAPIGRYGHTMALLGTKIILFGGQSNSEFFNDIWAFELQTIKSKPVWDWKFEPATPARPAPRTSHSCVAYGDNQIIIFGGTDGMYYYNDIWSFNLQTRIWTELSCTGYIPAPREGHAAAIVDHIMYIFGGRGLDGRDLGDLVALNISTRRWFMFQNTGLAPSARSGHAMATIKSNIFLFGGDSFTKPFLDDSSPIHILDTDLLKYPDRCAIPSHA
;
A
#
# COMPACT_ATOMS: atom_id res chain seq x y z
N MET A 1 3.58 -17.03 5.27
CA MET A 1 3.55 -16.86 3.79
C MET A 1 4.36 -17.90 2.98
N LYS A 2 5.54 -18.39 3.40
CA LYS A 2 6.32 -19.37 2.58
C LYS A 2 5.59 -20.68 2.20
N SER A 3 4.69 -21.17 3.06
CA SER A 3 3.96 -22.44 2.88
C SER A 3 2.75 -22.33 1.93
N LEU A 4 1.95 -21.26 2.02
CA LEU A 4 0.84 -20.99 1.10
C LEU A 4 1.37 -20.69 -0.33
N TRP A 5 2.49 -19.97 -0.41
CA TRP A 5 3.16 -19.62 -1.66
C TRP A 5 3.88 -20.80 -2.34
N LYS A 6 4.33 -21.82 -1.58
CA LYS A 6 4.81 -23.10 -2.13
C LYS A 6 3.66 -24.05 -2.53
N LYS A 7 2.56 -24.10 -1.77
CA LYS A 7 1.39 -24.95 -2.09
C LYS A 7 0.63 -24.51 -3.34
N ILE A 8 0.59 -23.20 -3.62
CA ILE A 8 -0.02 -22.68 -4.86
C ILE A 8 0.84 -23.02 -6.09
N LYS A 9 2.18 -23.09 -5.96
CA LYS A 9 3.08 -23.52 -7.05
C LYS A 9 2.89 -24.97 -7.49
N SER A 10 2.43 -25.88 -6.62
CA SER A 10 2.28 -27.30 -6.98
C SER A 10 0.92 -27.67 -7.57
N LEU A 11 -0.08 -26.80 -7.48
CA LEU A 11 -1.44 -27.08 -7.96
C LEU A 11 -1.66 -26.74 -9.45
N PHE A 12 -0.70 -26.08 -10.10
CA PHE A 12 -0.87 -25.57 -11.48
C PHE A 12 0.32 -25.84 -12.41
N ALA A 13 1.10 -26.90 -12.16
CA ALA A 13 1.98 -27.43 -13.19
C ALA A 13 1.11 -28.04 -14.31
N PRO A 14 1.16 -27.55 -15.56
CA PRO A 14 0.36 -28.11 -16.65
C PRO A 14 0.80 -29.54 -16.92
N SER A 15 -0.11 -30.49 -16.72
CA SER A 15 0.03 -31.84 -17.23
C SER A 15 0.04 -31.79 -18.76
N SER A 16 1.03 -32.45 -19.34
CA SER A 16 1.28 -32.55 -20.76
C SER A 16 0.13 -33.20 -21.52
N THR A 17 -0.16 -32.59 -22.68
CA THR A 17 -0.59 -33.21 -23.94
C THR A 17 -1.87 -34.05 -23.92
N THR A 18 -2.96 -33.47 -24.43
CA THR A 18 -3.94 -34.21 -25.24
C THR A 18 -4.16 -33.50 -26.56
N ASP A 19 -4.10 -34.31 -27.59
CA ASP A 19 -4.07 -34.04 -29.02
C ASP A 19 -5.49 -33.79 -29.54
N PHE A 20 -5.72 -32.67 -30.22
CA PHE A 20 -6.90 -32.49 -31.07
C PHE A 20 -6.50 -31.90 -32.42
N THR A 21 -6.60 -32.77 -33.41
CA THR A 21 -6.36 -32.52 -34.82
C THR A 21 -7.56 -31.84 -35.49
N ARG A 22 -7.23 -30.98 -36.46
CA ARG A 22 -7.99 -30.57 -37.66
C ARG A 22 -9.35 -29.89 -37.49
N PHE A 23 -9.36 -28.58 -37.67
CA PHE A 23 -10.40 -27.87 -38.43
C PHE A 23 -9.74 -26.85 -39.39
N HIS A 24 -10.06 -26.97 -40.68
CA HIS A 24 -9.64 -26.03 -41.74
C HIS A 24 -10.47 -24.74 -41.66
N PRO A 25 -9.86 -23.54 -41.84
CA PRO A 25 -10.62 -22.31 -42.00
C PRO A 25 -11.19 -22.16 -43.43
N PRO A 26 -12.35 -21.51 -43.61
CA PRO A 26 -12.92 -21.24 -44.92
C PRO A 26 -12.15 -20.14 -45.68
N PRO A 27 -12.28 -20.07 -47.03
CA PRO A 27 -11.50 -19.14 -47.86
C PRO A 27 -11.94 -17.68 -47.69
N PRO A 28 -11.03 -16.71 -47.93
CA PRO A 28 -11.33 -15.30 -47.79
C PRO A 28 -12.25 -14.78 -48.91
N PRO A 29 -13.08 -13.74 -48.64
CA PRO A 29 -13.93 -13.12 -49.65
C PRO A 29 -13.13 -12.29 -50.68
N PRO A 30 -13.71 -12.03 -51.88
CA PRO A 30 -13.04 -11.30 -52.95
C PRO A 30 -12.84 -9.80 -52.60
N PRO A 31 -11.84 -9.14 -53.23
CA PRO A 31 -11.52 -7.74 -52.94
C PRO A 31 -12.59 -6.77 -53.45
N PRO A 32 -12.79 -5.63 -52.77
CA PRO A 32 -13.72 -4.59 -53.23
C PRO A 32 -13.22 -3.85 -54.48
N PRO A 33 -14.12 -3.25 -55.28
CA PRO A 33 -13.76 -2.48 -56.46
C PRO A 33 -13.01 -1.18 -56.10
N PRO A 34 -12.21 -0.62 -57.03
CA PRO A 34 -11.39 0.57 -56.78
C PRO A 34 -12.27 1.82 -56.57
N PRO A 35 -11.81 2.79 -55.74
CA PRO A 35 -12.54 4.02 -55.50
C PRO A 35 -12.52 4.95 -56.74
N PRO A 36 -13.54 5.80 -56.91
CA PRO A 36 -13.57 6.80 -57.98
C PRO A 36 -12.49 7.88 -57.80
N PRO A 37 -12.07 8.55 -58.88
CA PRO A 37 -11.02 9.58 -58.82
C PRO A 37 -11.48 10.81 -58.00
N PRO A 38 -10.54 11.50 -57.33
CA PRO A 38 -10.87 12.66 -56.51
C PRO A 38 -11.32 13.86 -57.36
N PRO A 39 -12.21 14.72 -56.84
CA PRO A 39 -12.60 15.96 -57.50
C PRO A 39 -11.42 16.97 -57.54
N PRO A 40 -11.44 17.93 -58.48
CA PRO A 40 -10.38 18.94 -58.60
C PRO A 40 -10.32 19.85 -57.36
N PRO A 41 -9.13 20.39 -57.03
CA PRO A 41 -8.94 21.18 -55.82
C PRO A 41 -9.73 22.51 -55.89
N PRO A 42 -10.31 22.96 -54.76
CA PRO A 42 -10.96 24.27 -54.71
C PRO A 42 -9.94 25.40 -54.85
N GLN A 43 -10.35 26.48 -55.51
CA GLN A 43 -9.56 27.70 -55.67
C GLN A 43 -9.32 28.38 -54.31
N SER A 44 -8.08 28.78 -54.09
CA SER A 44 -7.60 29.39 -52.85
C SER A 44 -8.28 30.74 -52.56
N PRO A 45 -8.82 30.99 -51.35
CA PRO A 45 -9.24 32.33 -50.94
C PRO A 45 -8.03 33.23 -50.63
N PRO A 46 -8.20 34.58 -50.64
CA PRO A 46 -7.11 35.53 -50.50
C PRO A 46 -6.40 35.42 -49.14
N GLN A 47 -5.07 35.52 -49.18
CA GLN A 47 -4.15 35.35 -48.06
C GLN A 47 -4.41 36.40 -46.96
N SER A 48 -4.68 35.94 -45.74
CA SER A 48 -4.57 36.73 -44.51
C SER A 48 -3.09 37.00 -44.17
N PRO A 49 -2.78 38.12 -43.47
CA PRO A 49 -1.41 38.48 -43.13
C PRO A 49 -0.74 37.41 -42.27
N PRO A 50 0.60 37.26 -42.35
CA PRO A 50 1.31 36.17 -41.69
C PRO A 50 1.12 36.24 -40.16
N PRO A 51 0.91 35.10 -39.49
CA PRO A 51 0.86 35.08 -38.04
C PRO A 51 2.22 35.49 -37.47
N SER A 52 2.19 36.23 -36.37
CA SER A 52 3.35 36.56 -35.56
C SER A 52 4.21 35.32 -35.30
N PRO A 53 5.55 35.44 -35.24
CA PRO A 53 6.42 34.29 -35.02
C PRO A 53 6.00 33.55 -33.74
N PRO A 54 5.94 32.21 -33.76
CA PRO A 54 5.59 31.43 -32.57
C PRO A 54 6.59 31.78 -31.47
N SER A 55 6.09 32.05 -30.27
CA SER A 55 6.93 32.25 -29.10
C SER A 55 7.87 31.05 -28.96
N ASN A 56 9.18 31.30 -28.89
CA ASN A 56 10.23 30.29 -28.70
C ASN A 56 10.18 29.58 -27.32
N HIS A 57 9.05 29.62 -26.63
CA HIS A 57 8.84 28.83 -25.45
C HIS A 57 8.47 27.40 -25.90
N PRO A 58 9.23 26.37 -25.49
CA PRO A 58 8.77 25.01 -25.66
C PRO A 58 7.36 24.91 -25.03
N PRO A 59 6.41 24.20 -25.67
CA PRO A 59 5.10 24.00 -25.05
C PRO A 59 5.31 23.44 -23.64
N PRO A 60 4.56 23.91 -22.63
CA PRO A 60 4.71 23.40 -21.27
C PRO A 60 4.56 21.88 -21.31
N THR A 61 5.58 21.19 -20.80
CA THR A 61 5.56 19.73 -20.72
C THR A 61 4.29 19.30 -19.98
N PRO A 62 3.47 18.40 -20.55
CA PRO A 62 2.24 17.97 -19.89
C PRO A 62 2.58 17.38 -18.53
N ARG A 63 1.99 17.96 -17.47
CA ARG A 63 2.15 17.49 -16.10
C ARG A 63 1.14 16.39 -15.86
N TYR A 64 1.62 15.19 -15.57
CA TYR A 64 0.78 14.04 -15.28
C TYR A 64 0.67 13.82 -13.76
N PRO A 65 -0.45 13.24 -13.29
CA PRO A 65 -0.60 12.86 -11.89
C PRO A 65 0.53 11.98 -11.37
N TRP A 66 0.98 10.98 -12.15
CA TRP A 66 2.13 10.16 -11.78
C TRP A 66 3.46 10.77 -12.22
N SER A 67 4.41 10.72 -11.30
CA SER A 67 5.82 10.97 -11.52
C SER A 67 6.66 9.94 -10.77
N THR A 68 7.97 9.91 -11.03
CA THR A 68 8.88 8.90 -10.49
C THR A 68 10.17 9.58 -10.02
N THR A 69 10.70 9.15 -8.89
CA THR A 69 12.01 9.58 -8.37
C THR A 69 12.84 8.39 -7.90
N TYR A 70 14.16 8.57 -7.87
CA TYR A 70 15.13 7.59 -7.38
C TYR A 70 15.82 8.13 -6.14
N LEU A 71 15.89 7.32 -5.09
CA LEU A 71 16.46 7.73 -3.82
C LEU A 71 17.98 7.81 -3.89
N GLN A 72 18.54 8.89 -3.35
CA GLN A 72 19.96 8.96 -3.05
C GLN A 72 20.25 8.14 -1.79
N LEU A 73 21.03 7.07 -1.92
CA LEU A 73 21.37 6.23 -0.78
C LEU A 73 22.45 6.91 0.07
N ARG A 74 22.18 7.06 1.37
CA ARG A 74 23.11 7.63 2.35
C ARG A 74 23.74 6.54 3.22
N PRO A 75 24.94 6.78 3.78
CA PRO A 75 25.53 5.89 4.77
C PRO A 75 24.60 5.69 5.98
N PRO A 76 24.67 4.54 6.66
CA PRO A 76 23.83 4.26 7.82
C PRO A 76 23.96 5.30 8.94
N LEU A 77 22.83 5.61 9.58
CA LEU A 77 22.75 6.52 10.73
C LEU A 77 22.81 5.71 12.03
N PHE A 78 23.72 6.07 12.92
CA PHE A 78 23.91 5.40 14.20
C PHE A 78 23.12 6.07 15.33
N PRO A 79 22.81 5.37 16.44
CA PRO A 79 22.20 5.98 17.61
C PRO A 79 23.09 7.12 18.15
N PRO A 80 22.50 8.19 18.72
CA PRO A 80 23.27 9.22 19.42
C PRO A 80 24.17 8.60 20.51
N ALA A 81 25.45 8.98 20.53
CA ALA A 81 26.40 8.47 21.51
C ALA A 81 25.99 8.90 22.94
N SER A 82 26.03 7.97 23.90
CA SER A 82 25.67 8.24 25.29
C SER A 82 26.83 8.76 26.14
N SER A 83 28.07 8.69 25.64
CA SER A 83 29.28 9.19 26.28
C SER A 83 30.46 9.13 25.30
N ASP A 84 31.40 10.06 25.46
CA ASP A 84 32.53 10.40 24.58
C ASP A 84 33.65 9.34 24.46
N GLN A 85 33.33 8.04 24.42
CA GLN A 85 34.32 6.97 24.24
C GLN A 85 33.93 5.96 23.15
N ASP A 86 34.73 6.01 22.07
CA ASP A 86 35.03 5.02 21.02
C ASP A 86 33.87 4.53 20.11
N VAL A 87 33.98 4.44 18.77
CA VAL A 87 35.08 4.09 17.85
C VAL A 87 34.81 4.78 16.49
N PRO A 88 35.82 5.16 15.68
CA PRO A 88 35.61 5.48 14.27
C PRO A 88 35.17 4.22 13.51
N HIS A 89 33.87 4.01 13.38
CA HIS A 89 33.35 3.02 12.45
C HIS A 89 33.70 3.49 11.04
N LEU A 90 34.48 2.68 10.31
CA LEU A 90 34.61 2.84 8.86
C LEU A 90 33.20 3.05 8.28
N PRO A 91 32.98 4.06 7.41
CA PRO A 91 31.65 4.35 6.90
C PRO A 91 31.13 3.10 6.19
N LEU A 92 30.08 2.50 6.75
CA LEU A 92 29.39 1.40 6.11
C LEU A 92 28.86 1.88 4.75
N PRO A 93 28.88 1.02 3.72
CA PRO A 93 28.35 1.41 2.43
C PRO A 93 26.85 1.75 2.55
N PRO A 94 26.34 2.63 1.68
CA PRO A 94 24.91 2.85 1.60
C PRO A 94 24.20 1.56 1.16
N PHE A 95 23.08 1.22 1.80
CA PHE A 95 22.27 0.05 1.46
C PHE A 95 20.93 0.49 0.87
N SER A 96 20.50 -0.18 -0.21
CA SER A 96 19.17 0.05 -0.77
C SER A 96 18.11 -0.64 0.09
N PRO A 97 16.99 0.02 0.41
CA PRO A 97 15.84 -0.65 1.03
C PRO A 97 15.10 -1.58 0.06
N PHE A 98 15.39 -1.56 -1.24
CA PHE A 98 14.68 -2.29 -2.28
C PHE A 98 15.61 -3.20 -3.10
N PRO A 99 15.09 -4.25 -3.77
CA PRO A 99 13.69 -4.69 -3.82
C PRO A 99 13.18 -5.26 -2.49
N ARG A 100 11.94 -4.93 -2.11
CA ARG A 100 11.34 -5.35 -0.84
C ARG A 100 9.81 -5.38 -0.93
N TYR A 101 9.20 -6.39 -0.31
CA TYR A 101 7.75 -6.54 -0.24
C TYR A 101 7.29 -7.02 1.14
N GLY A 102 6.02 -6.78 1.48
CA GLY A 102 5.40 -7.21 2.75
C GLY A 102 6.01 -6.55 4.01
N PHE A 103 6.70 -5.43 3.82
CA PHE A 103 7.19 -4.57 4.90
C PHE A 103 6.07 -3.70 5.45
N ALA A 104 6.28 -3.08 6.61
CA ALA A 104 5.34 -2.10 7.15
C ALA A 104 5.88 -0.68 6.98
N SER A 105 5.01 0.23 6.56
CA SER A 105 5.28 1.67 6.54
C SER A 105 4.05 2.44 7.04
N PRO A 106 4.21 3.48 7.88
CA PRO A 106 3.10 4.32 8.29
C PRO A 106 2.48 5.03 7.08
N GLN A 107 1.16 5.16 7.08
CA GLN A 107 0.45 5.86 5.98
C GLN A 107 0.72 7.36 5.95
N ASN A 108 1.17 7.97 7.05
CA ASN A 108 1.49 9.39 7.12
C ASN A 108 2.98 9.56 7.42
N ALA A 109 3.64 10.47 6.69
CA ALA A 109 4.99 10.88 7.01
C ALA A 109 5.07 11.68 8.32
N THR A 110 6.29 11.86 8.84
CA THR A 110 6.55 12.81 9.93
C THR A 110 6.27 14.26 9.47
N PRO A 111 6.12 15.21 10.41
CA PRO A 111 6.09 16.64 10.07
C PRO A 111 7.33 17.14 9.32
N SER A 112 8.46 16.43 9.45
CA SER A 112 9.71 16.70 8.72
C SER A 112 9.75 16.04 7.33
N GLU A 113 8.63 15.50 6.85
CA GLU A 113 8.51 14.83 5.55
C GLU A 113 9.38 13.55 5.43
N ASP A 114 9.55 12.83 6.55
CA ASP A 114 10.21 11.53 6.59
C ASP A 114 9.19 10.38 6.58
N ILE A 115 9.45 9.38 5.74
CA ILE A 115 8.72 8.11 5.70
C ILE A 115 9.61 7.02 6.30
N TYR A 116 9.04 6.16 7.13
CA TYR A 116 9.75 5.03 7.73
C TYR A 116 9.27 3.70 7.14
N LEU A 117 10.18 2.75 6.95
CA LEU A 117 9.85 1.39 6.54
C LEU A 117 10.61 0.38 7.39
N PHE A 118 9.93 -0.68 7.82
CA PHE A 118 10.50 -1.71 8.69
C PHE A 118 10.22 -3.11 8.14
N GLY A 119 11.24 -3.99 8.24
CA GLY A 119 11.13 -5.41 7.94
C GLY A 119 10.63 -5.72 6.53
N GLY A 120 9.95 -6.84 6.32
CA GLY A 120 9.55 -7.34 5.01
C GLY A 120 10.54 -8.36 4.45
N LEU A 121 10.34 -8.74 3.19
CA LEU A 121 11.14 -9.75 2.49
C LEU A 121 12.07 -9.09 1.47
N VAL A 122 13.34 -9.49 1.49
CA VAL A 122 14.35 -9.19 0.47
C VAL A 122 14.94 -10.53 0.04
N ALA A 123 14.82 -10.87 -1.25
CA ALA A 123 15.24 -12.17 -1.79
C ALA A 123 14.75 -13.36 -0.94
N ASP A 124 13.45 -13.37 -0.61
CA ASP A 124 12.77 -14.38 0.22
C ASP A 124 13.30 -14.54 1.66
N LYS A 125 14.12 -13.60 2.14
CA LYS A 125 14.60 -13.53 3.52
C LYS A 125 13.93 -12.38 4.25
N GLU A 126 13.32 -12.72 5.39
CA GLU A 126 12.74 -11.76 6.31
C GLU A 126 13.83 -10.85 6.84
N GLN A 127 13.52 -9.56 6.92
CA GLN A 127 14.43 -8.54 7.44
C GLN A 127 13.85 -7.91 8.71
N ASN A 128 14.73 -7.29 9.50
CA ASN A 128 14.40 -6.42 10.64
C ASN A 128 15.16 -5.08 10.59
N ASP A 129 15.59 -4.67 9.41
CA ASP A 129 16.18 -3.36 9.18
C ASP A 129 15.11 -2.27 9.13
N LEU A 130 15.49 -1.06 9.53
CA LEU A 130 14.65 0.13 9.55
C LEU A 130 15.28 1.19 8.64
N TYR A 131 14.54 1.68 7.66
CA TYR A 131 15.00 2.81 6.85
C TYR A 131 14.15 4.05 7.10
N ARG A 132 14.80 5.19 7.00
CA ARG A 132 14.17 6.50 6.83
C ARG A 132 14.36 6.96 5.39
N ILE A 133 13.26 7.27 4.73
CA ILE A 133 13.20 7.92 3.43
C ILE A 133 12.84 9.39 3.68
N SER A 134 13.79 10.30 3.47
CA SER A 134 13.57 11.74 3.55
C SER A 134 13.13 12.23 2.18
N ILE A 135 11.91 12.79 2.10
CA ILE A 135 11.39 13.35 0.85
C ILE A 135 12.01 14.70 0.54
N SER A 136 12.35 15.49 1.57
CA SER A 136 12.93 16.83 1.42
C SER A 136 14.25 16.85 0.62
N ASP A 137 15.09 15.83 0.80
CA ASP A 137 16.36 15.66 0.09
C ASP A 137 16.40 14.40 -0.79
N ASN A 138 15.26 13.75 -0.97
CA ASN A 138 15.06 12.55 -1.80
C ASN A 138 16.10 11.46 -1.50
N SER A 139 16.28 11.14 -0.21
CA SER A 139 17.33 10.22 0.25
C SER A 139 16.78 9.05 1.07
N SER A 140 17.52 7.93 1.05
CA SER A 140 17.27 6.77 1.92
C SER A 140 18.44 6.57 2.86
N THR A 141 18.14 6.34 4.13
CA THR A 141 19.16 6.08 5.16
C THR A 141 18.76 4.87 5.99
N LEU A 142 19.64 3.86 6.07
CA LEU A 142 19.50 2.76 7.04
C LEU A 142 19.71 3.31 8.45
N ILE A 143 18.77 3.06 9.36
CA ILE A 143 18.92 3.41 10.76
C ILE A 143 19.43 2.21 11.53
N GLN A 144 20.62 2.34 12.09
CA GLN A 144 21.13 1.42 13.10
C GLN A 144 20.42 1.72 14.42
N ALA A 145 19.72 0.72 14.94
CA ALA A 145 18.94 0.82 16.16
C ALA A 145 19.54 -0.06 17.27
N LYS A 146 19.25 0.30 18.51
CA LYS A 146 19.59 -0.48 19.72
C LYS A 146 18.34 -0.87 20.51
N GLY A 147 18.51 -1.62 21.59
CA GLY A 147 17.42 -2.01 22.50
C GLY A 147 16.73 -3.31 22.07
N ASP A 148 15.43 -3.40 22.32
CA ASP A 148 14.62 -4.60 22.06
C ASP A 148 14.22 -4.70 20.57
N ILE A 149 15.21 -4.91 19.69
CA ILE A 149 14.99 -4.93 18.25
C ILE A 149 14.01 -6.06 17.88
N PRO A 150 12.90 -5.76 17.18
CA PRO A 150 11.98 -6.79 16.72
C PRO A 150 12.70 -7.78 15.79
N SER A 151 12.40 -9.07 15.94
CA SER A 151 12.94 -10.10 15.04
C SER A 151 12.53 -9.88 13.57
N PRO A 152 13.28 -10.46 12.61
CA PRO A 152 12.94 -10.38 11.19
C PRO A 152 11.52 -10.87 10.91
N ARG A 153 10.75 -10.06 10.18
CA ARG A 153 9.30 -10.27 10.04
C ARG A 153 8.72 -9.76 8.73
N VAL A 154 7.59 -10.31 8.31
CA VAL A 154 6.83 -9.89 7.12
C VAL A 154 5.32 -9.91 7.41
N GLY A 155 4.55 -9.02 6.76
CA GLY A 155 3.10 -8.94 6.93
C GLY A 155 2.69 -8.44 8.33
N HIS A 156 3.56 -7.69 8.98
CA HIS A 156 3.27 -6.93 10.19
C HIS A 156 2.69 -5.57 9.81
N ALA A 157 2.15 -4.84 10.78
CA ALA A 157 1.67 -3.49 10.58
C ALA A 157 2.40 -2.50 11.51
N CYS A 158 2.39 -1.23 11.14
CA CYS A 158 2.97 -0.18 11.95
C CYS A 158 2.16 1.11 11.86
N VAL A 159 2.25 1.93 12.91
CA VAL A 159 1.65 3.25 12.97
C VAL A 159 2.64 4.22 13.60
N LEU A 160 2.59 5.49 13.18
CA LEU A 160 3.48 6.53 13.64
C LEU A 160 2.70 7.56 14.45
N ARG A 161 3.23 7.93 15.62
CA ARG A 161 2.74 9.07 16.40
C ARG A 161 3.90 9.88 16.94
N ASN A 162 3.94 11.16 16.60
CA ASN A 162 4.99 12.09 17.02
C ASN A 162 6.38 11.51 16.71
N HIS A 163 7.14 11.12 17.74
CA HIS A 163 8.48 10.57 17.65
C HIS A 163 8.53 9.07 17.98
N ALA A 164 7.40 8.36 17.88
CA ALA A 164 7.32 6.93 18.17
C ALA A 164 6.66 6.16 17.01
N LEU A 165 7.39 5.19 16.46
CA LEU A 165 6.88 4.20 15.51
C LEU A 165 6.49 2.95 16.29
N ALA A 166 5.22 2.58 16.25
CA ALA A 166 4.71 1.35 16.86
C ALA A 166 4.64 0.24 15.80
N VAL A 167 5.18 -0.94 16.10
CA VAL A 167 5.16 -2.13 15.25
C VAL A 167 4.55 -3.30 16.02
N TRP A 168 3.67 -4.07 15.36
CA TRP A 168 3.07 -5.25 15.96
C TRP A 168 2.89 -6.39 14.96
N GLY A 169 3.04 -7.63 15.46
CA GLY A 169 2.76 -8.86 14.73
C GLY A 169 3.77 -9.17 13.62
N GLY A 170 3.30 -9.95 12.64
CA GLY A 170 4.09 -10.44 11.50
C GLY A 170 4.49 -11.90 11.60
N ASP A 171 4.75 -12.50 10.43
CA ASP A 171 5.34 -13.83 10.29
C ASP A 171 6.85 -13.71 10.55
N THR A 172 7.32 -14.29 11.65
CA THR A 172 8.74 -14.32 12.03
C THR A 172 9.31 -15.68 11.66
N ASN A 173 10.48 -15.69 11.04
CA ASN A 173 11.13 -16.93 10.59
C ASN A 173 11.76 -17.75 11.74
N ILE A 174 11.27 -17.59 12.97
CA ILE A 174 11.78 -18.27 14.15
C ILE A 174 11.14 -19.66 14.20
N TYR A 175 11.68 -20.59 13.40
CA TYR A 175 11.37 -22.03 13.46
C TYR A 175 11.76 -22.69 14.81
N GLN A 176 12.30 -21.92 15.76
CA GLN A 176 12.88 -22.43 17.01
C GLN A 176 11.98 -22.27 18.22
N LEU A 177 10.79 -21.67 18.09
CA LEU A 177 9.82 -21.70 19.19
C LEU A 177 9.02 -23.02 19.13
N PRO A 178 9.00 -23.82 20.21
CA PRO A 178 8.30 -25.11 20.25
C PRO A 178 6.80 -25.03 19.95
N SER A 179 6.21 -23.82 19.90
CA SER A 179 4.77 -23.58 19.83
C SER A 179 4.24 -23.12 18.47
N HIS A 180 5.05 -22.93 17.42
CA HIS A 180 4.60 -22.32 16.14
C HIS A 180 3.79 -21.01 16.33
N GLN A 181 4.02 -20.28 17.43
CA GLN A 181 3.29 -19.04 17.71
C GLN A 181 4.05 -17.86 17.10
N TYR A 182 3.33 -17.05 16.32
CA TYR A 182 3.85 -15.78 15.83
C TYR A 182 4.07 -14.81 16.99
N ASP A 183 5.01 -13.89 16.79
CA ASP A 183 5.28 -12.80 17.71
C ASP A 183 4.04 -11.91 17.89
N ASN A 184 3.68 -11.66 19.15
CA ASN A 184 2.59 -10.78 19.57
C ASN A 184 3.06 -9.59 20.41
N GLY A 185 4.37 -9.33 20.42
CA GLY A 185 4.98 -8.17 21.07
C GLY A 185 4.59 -6.86 20.38
N LEU A 186 4.26 -5.84 21.18
CA LEU A 186 4.14 -4.46 20.72
C LEU A 186 5.48 -3.76 20.93
N TYR A 187 6.11 -3.37 19.83
CA TYR A 187 7.41 -2.72 19.83
C TYR A 187 7.26 -1.24 19.53
N LEU A 188 7.96 -0.39 20.28
CA LEU A 188 8.04 1.04 20.01
C LEU A 188 9.47 1.42 19.67
N PHE A 189 9.64 2.06 18.52
CA PHE A 189 10.89 2.69 18.14
C PHE A 189 10.83 4.19 18.41
N ASN A 190 11.78 4.69 19.19
CA ASN A 190 11.94 6.12 19.42
C ASN A 190 12.79 6.73 18.29
N LEU A 191 12.17 7.63 17.52
CA LEU A 191 12.77 8.29 16.35
C LEU A 191 13.95 9.21 16.71
N LEU A 192 14.07 9.65 17.97
CA LEU A 192 15.14 10.55 18.42
C LEU A 192 16.34 9.79 18.98
N THR A 193 16.11 8.72 19.74
CA THR A 193 17.19 7.96 20.39
C THR A 193 17.64 6.74 19.60
N HIS A 194 16.91 6.40 18.53
CA HIS A 194 17.07 5.18 17.73
C HIS A 194 17.06 3.90 18.58
N GLU A 195 16.15 3.86 19.54
CA GLU A 195 16.02 2.75 20.47
C GLU A 195 14.65 2.09 20.36
N TRP A 196 14.67 0.76 20.23
CA TRP A 196 13.48 -0.09 20.33
C TRP A 196 13.21 -0.46 21.78
N SER A 197 11.95 -0.49 22.15
CA SER A 197 11.47 -0.99 23.44
C SER A 197 10.32 -1.97 23.23
N LEU A 198 10.41 -3.15 23.84
CA LEU A 198 9.31 -4.11 23.89
C LEU A 198 8.36 -3.72 25.01
N ILE A 199 7.10 -3.43 24.67
CA ILE A 199 6.09 -3.04 25.64
C ILE A 199 5.55 -4.29 26.34
N LYS A 200 5.79 -4.38 27.64
CA LYS A 200 5.25 -5.43 28.51
C LYS A 200 3.77 -5.18 28.77
N VAL A 201 2.93 -5.72 27.90
CA VAL A 201 1.46 -5.63 28.03
C VAL A 201 0.95 -6.55 29.15
N SER A 202 -0.08 -6.10 29.85
CA SER A 202 -0.76 -6.87 30.89
C SER A 202 -2.13 -7.36 30.40
N GLY A 203 -2.57 -8.53 30.86
CA GLY A 203 -3.89 -9.08 30.54
C GLY A 203 -3.96 -9.73 29.14
N PRO A 204 -5.18 -9.97 28.62
CA PRO A 204 -5.37 -10.56 27.30
C PRO A 204 -4.82 -9.64 26.20
N ALA A 205 -4.26 -10.25 25.16
CA ALA A 205 -3.71 -9.56 23.99
C ALA A 205 -4.09 -10.33 22.72
N PRO A 206 -4.13 -9.67 21.56
CA PRO A 206 -4.31 -10.36 20.29
C PRO A 206 -3.24 -11.45 20.10
N ILE A 207 -3.65 -12.60 19.61
CA ILE A 207 -2.73 -13.68 19.21
C ILE A 207 -1.87 -13.18 18.05
N GLY A 208 -0.57 -13.50 18.05
CA GLY A 208 0.35 -13.16 16.97
C GLY A 208 -0.18 -13.63 15.61
N ARG A 209 -0.11 -12.76 14.61
CA ARG A 209 -0.71 -12.95 13.28
C ARG A 209 -0.05 -12.02 12.25
N TYR A 210 -0.31 -12.28 10.98
CA TYR A 210 0.18 -11.49 9.85
C TYR A 210 -0.96 -11.08 8.91
N GLY A 211 -0.71 -10.10 8.04
CA GLY A 211 -1.67 -9.53 7.09
C GLY A 211 -2.89 -8.85 7.74
N HIS A 212 -2.77 -8.51 9.04
CA HIS A 212 -3.70 -7.62 9.73
C HIS A 212 -3.37 -6.17 9.37
N THR A 213 -4.26 -5.25 9.73
CA THR A 213 -4.00 -3.80 9.61
C THR A 213 -3.99 -3.14 10.97
N MET A 214 -3.26 -2.01 11.05
CA MET A 214 -3.29 -1.10 12.19
C MET A 214 -3.63 0.31 11.70
N ALA A 215 -4.47 1.01 12.44
CA ALA A 215 -4.77 2.42 12.25
C ALA A 215 -4.63 3.17 13.58
N LEU A 216 -4.17 4.42 13.53
CA LEU A 216 -4.05 5.27 14.71
C LEU A 216 -5.13 6.36 14.65
N LEU A 217 -5.98 6.42 15.68
CA LEU A 217 -6.97 7.48 15.86
C LEU A 217 -6.79 8.13 17.22
N GLY A 218 -6.43 9.42 17.22
CA GLY A 218 -6.06 10.17 18.42
C GLY A 218 -4.91 9.49 19.15
N THR A 219 -5.23 8.75 20.22
CA THR A 219 -4.26 8.04 21.07
C THR A 219 -4.43 6.52 21.05
N LYS A 220 -5.41 6.02 20.31
CA LYS A 220 -5.72 4.59 20.21
C LYS A 220 -5.17 3.99 18.93
N ILE A 221 -4.41 2.91 19.07
CA ILE A 221 -4.11 2.00 17.97
C ILE A 221 -5.29 1.04 17.85
N ILE A 222 -5.84 0.94 16.65
CA ILE A 222 -6.86 -0.03 16.29
C ILE A 222 -6.22 -1.10 15.42
N LEU A 223 -6.39 -2.36 15.79
CA LEU A 223 -5.96 -3.52 15.03
C LEU A 223 -7.19 -4.29 14.54
N PHE A 224 -7.18 -4.73 13.28
CA PHE A 224 -8.26 -5.54 12.72
C PHE A 224 -7.73 -6.69 11.86
N GLY A 225 -8.35 -7.86 12.05
CA GLY A 225 -8.21 -9.03 11.21
C GLY A 225 -6.83 -9.68 11.20
N GLY A 226 -6.41 -10.13 10.02
CA GLY A 226 -5.19 -10.91 9.79
C GLY A 226 -5.41 -12.42 9.84
N GLN A 227 -4.32 -13.17 9.82
CA GLN A 227 -4.32 -14.62 9.84
C GLN A 227 -3.22 -15.17 10.74
N SER A 228 -3.52 -16.29 11.40
CA SER A 228 -2.55 -17.11 12.12
C SER A 228 -2.80 -18.57 11.77
N ASN A 229 -1.78 -19.27 11.27
CA ASN A 229 -1.91 -20.64 10.77
C ASN A 229 -3.01 -20.73 9.70
N SER A 230 -4.08 -21.49 9.97
CA SER A 230 -5.23 -21.67 9.06
C SER A 230 -6.44 -20.81 9.44
N GLU A 231 -6.34 -20.01 10.50
CA GLU A 231 -7.44 -19.20 11.02
C GLU A 231 -7.30 -17.74 10.57
N PHE A 232 -8.36 -17.22 9.96
CA PHE A 232 -8.51 -15.81 9.62
C PHE A 232 -9.33 -15.14 10.70
N PHE A 233 -9.05 -13.87 10.97
CA PHE A 233 -9.71 -13.13 12.03
C PHE A 233 -10.53 -11.96 11.50
N ASN A 234 -11.60 -11.61 12.21
CA ASN A 234 -12.36 -10.35 12.12
C ASN A 234 -12.57 -9.74 13.50
N ASP A 235 -11.72 -10.07 14.46
CA ASP A 235 -11.65 -9.39 15.74
C ASP A 235 -11.09 -7.97 15.56
N ILE A 236 -11.45 -7.11 16.49
CA ILE A 236 -10.95 -5.74 16.56
C ILE A 236 -10.37 -5.53 17.95
N TRP A 237 -9.17 -4.98 18.01
CA TRP A 237 -8.47 -4.71 19.25
C TRP A 237 -8.10 -3.22 19.31
N ALA A 238 -8.21 -2.63 20.49
CA ALA A 238 -7.75 -1.28 20.74
C ALA A 238 -6.60 -1.27 21.76
N PHE A 239 -5.58 -0.45 21.52
CA PHE A 239 -4.50 -0.20 22.48
C PHE A 239 -4.36 1.30 22.73
N GLU A 240 -4.44 1.70 23.99
CA GLU A 240 -4.35 3.10 24.40
C GLU A 240 -2.90 3.50 24.65
N LEU A 241 -2.30 4.30 23.77
CA LEU A 241 -0.88 4.69 23.88
C LEU A 241 -0.56 5.44 25.18
N GLN A 242 -1.52 6.16 25.76
CA GLN A 242 -1.30 6.88 27.01
C GLN A 242 -1.03 5.95 28.20
N THR A 243 -1.45 4.68 28.11
CA THR A 243 -1.28 3.68 29.17
C THR A 243 0.13 3.09 29.23
N ILE A 244 0.99 3.38 28.24
CA ILE A 244 2.35 2.82 28.14
C ILE A 244 3.19 3.10 29.41
N LYS A 245 3.04 4.29 30.02
CA LYS A 245 3.79 4.67 31.23
C LYS A 245 3.16 4.15 32.54
N SER A 246 1.97 3.58 32.49
CA SER A 246 1.24 3.13 33.66
C SER A 246 0.98 1.62 33.57
N LYS A 247 -0.14 1.21 32.98
CA LYS A 247 -0.51 -0.19 32.80
C LYS A 247 -0.87 -0.41 31.33
N PRO A 248 0.11 -0.74 30.47
CA PRO A 248 -0.15 -0.99 29.05
C PRO A 248 -1.05 -2.21 28.88
N VAL A 249 -2.24 -2.01 28.32
CA VAL A 249 -3.23 -3.07 28.13
C VAL A 249 -3.89 -2.96 26.75
N TRP A 250 -4.12 -4.11 26.13
CA TRP A 250 -5.06 -4.21 25.03
C TRP A 250 -6.49 -4.25 25.59
N ASP A 251 -7.40 -3.52 24.96
CA ASP A 251 -8.81 -3.57 25.30
C ASP A 251 -9.46 -4.80 24.66
N TRP A 252 -9.47 -5.89 25.42
CA TRP A 252 -10.11 -7.15 25.05
C TRP A 252 -11.64 -7.09 25.06
N LYS A 253 -12.24 -5.99 25.56
CA LYS A 253 -13.70 -5.75 25.53
C LYS A 253 -14.09 -4.78 24.41
N PHE A 254 -13.19 -4.47 23.49
CA PHE A 254 -13.45 -3.61 22.34
C PHE A 254 -14.32 -4.29 21.27
N GLU A 255 -15.26 -5.14 21.69
CA GLU A 255 -16.19 -5.82 20.79
C GLU A 255 -17.14 -4.81 20.12
N PRO A 256 -17.49 -5.05 18.84
CA PRO A 256 -18.56 -4.33 18.17
C PRO A 256 -19.88 -4.41 18.94
N ALA A 257 -20.60 -3.29 19.01
CA ALA A 257 -21.91 -3.18 19.65
C ALA A 257 -23.02 -3.98 18.91
N THR A 258 -22.75 -4.42 17.68
CA THR A 258 -23.67 -5.19 16.83
C THR A 258 -23.00 -6.45 16.28
N PRO A 259 -23.76 -7.50 15.92
CA PRO A 259 -23.17 -8.70 15.31
C PRO A 259 -22.66 -8.45 13.89
N ALA A 260 -23.25 -7.50 13.15
CA ALA A 260 -22.80 -7.12 11.81
C ALA A 260 -21.33 -6.66 11.87
N ARG A 261 -20.48 -7.31 11.08
CA ARG A 261 -19.05 -7.03 10.97
C ARG A 261 -18.51 -7.64 9.66
N PRO A 262 -17.35 -7.18 9.17
CA PRO A 262 -16.70 -7.78 8.01
C PRO A 262 -16.37 -9.26 8.26
N ALA A 263 -16.41 -10.06 7.19
CA ALA A 263 -15.92 -11.44 7.25
C ALA A 263 -14.44 -11.51 7.69
N PRO A 264 -14.02 -12.61 8.35
CA PRO A 264 -12.61 -12.85 8.68
C PRO A 264 -11.71 -12.69 7.45
N ARG A 265 -10.61 -11.95 7.58
CA ARG A 265 -9.79 -11.60 6.41
C ARG A 265 -8.36 -11.22 6.75
N THR A 266 -7.46 -11.47 5.81
CA THR A 266 -6.08 -11.03 5.80
C THR A 266 -5.78 -10.21 4.55
N SER A 267 -4.63 -9.52 4.52
CA SER A 267 -4.14 -8.78 3.34
C SER A 267 -5.13 -7.73 2.82
N HIS A 268 -5.98 -7.19 3.69
CA HIS A 268 -6.88 -6.07 3.41
C HIS A 268 -6.16 -4.75 3.67
N SER A 269 -6.70 -3.63 3.20
CA SER A 269 -6.22 -2.30 3.58
C SER A 269 -7.15 -1.65 4.59
N CYS A 270 -6.63 -0.71 5.37
CA CYS A 270 -7.36 0.06 6.37
C CYS A 270 -6.82 1.49 6.37
N VAL A 271 -7.68 2.50 6.39
CA VAL A 271 -7.28 3.91 6.57
C VAL A 271 -8.04 4.52 7.73
N ALA A 272 -7.41 5.42 8.48
CA ALA A 272 -8.10 6.27 9.44
C ALA A 272 -8.85 7.39 8.70
N TYR A 273 -10.09 7.65 9.09
CA TYR A 273 -10.95 8.67 8.49
C TYR A 273 -11.54 9.60 9.56
N GLY A 274 -11.17 10.87 9.50
CA GLY A 274 -11.41 11.82 10.59
C GLY A 274 -10.82 11.33 11.91
N ASP A 275 -11.46 11.68 13.02
CA ASP A 275 -10.94 11.36 14.36
C ASP A 275 -11.57 10.10 14.98
N ASN A 276 -12.52 9.46 14.31
CA ASN A 276 -13.38 8.46 14.94
C ASN A 276 -13.79 7.28 14.03
N GLN A 277 -13.25 7.17 12.81
CA GLN A 277 -13.60 6.05 11.92
C GLN A 277 -12.38 5.38 11.30
N ILE A 278 -12.43 4.06 11.17
CA ILE A 278 -11.56 3.34 10.23
C ILE A 278 -12.40 2.87 9.03
N ILE A 279 -11.80 2.90 7.85
CA ILE A 279 -12.38 2.36 6.62
C ILE A 279 -11.49 1.21 6.16
N ILE A 280 -12.07 0.02 5.96
CA ILE A 280 -11.36 -1.14 5.42
C ILE A 280 -11.87 -1.50 4.02
N PHE A 281 -11.00 -2.05 3.19
CA PHE A 281 -11.34 -2.53 1.86
C PHE A 281 -10.63 -3.85 1.53
N GLY A 282 -11.38 -4.75 0.91
CA GLY A 282 -10.86 -5.98 0.30
C GLY A 282 -10.24 -6.98 1.28
N GLY A 283 -9.21 -7.69 0.81
CA GLY A 283 -8.57 -8.81 1.50
C GLY A 283 -9.12 -10.18 1.09
N THR A 284 -8.72 -11.22 1.81
CA THR A 284 -9.18 -12.61 1.56
C THR A 284 -9.23 -13.45 2.83
N ASP A 285 -10.06 -14.50 2.82
CA ASP A 285 -10.07 -15.59 3.80
C ASP A 285 -9.46 -16.90 3.24
N GLY A 286 -8.70 -16.80 2.15
CA GLY A 286 -8.12 -17.93 1.43
C GLY A 286 -9.07 -18.65 0.47
N MET A 287 -10.39 -18.44 0.59
CA MET A 287 -11.40 -19.00 -0.32
C MET A 287 -12.04 -17.92 -1.20
N TYR A 288 -12.32 -16.77 -0.60
CA TYR A 288 -12.97 -15.62 -1.23
C TYR A 288 -12.06 -14.41 -1.19
N TYR A 289 -12.06 -13.65 -2.29
CA TYR A 289 -11.45 -12.33 -2.36
C TYR A 289 -12.57 -11.31 -2.21
N TYR A 290 -12.33 -10.29 -1.39
CA TYR A 290 -13.32 -9.28 -1.07
C TYR A 290 -13.09 -7.99 -1.87
N ASN A 291 -14.16 -7.26 -2.17
CA ASN A 291 -14.17 -5.85 -2.62
C ASN A 291 -15.21 -5.02 -1.86
N ASP A 292 -15.68 -5.52 -0.71
CA ASP A 292 -16.56 -4.79 0.19
C ASP A 292 -15.81 -3.65 0.89
N ILE A 293 -16.56 -2.65 1.34
CA ILE A 293 -16.05 -1.55 2.15
C ILE A 293 -16.82 -1.54 3.46
N TRP A 294 -16.09 -1.43 4.55
CA TRP A 294 -16.69 -1.29 5.86
C TRP A 294 -16.10 -0.10 6.59
N SER A 295 -16.97 0.65 7.28
CA SER A 295 -16.57 1.67 8.24
C SER A 295 -16.83 1.19 9.67
N PHE A 296 -15.87 1.36 10.57
CA PHE A 296 -16.10 1.19 12.01
C PHE A 296 -16.04 2.54 12.71
N ASN A 297 -17.08 2.88 13.46
CA ASN A 297 -17.10 4.08 14.30
C ASN A 297 -16.60 3.73 15.71
N LEU A 298 -15.52 4.36 16.16
CA LEU A 298 -14.88 4.04 17.45
C LEU A 298 -15.75 4.44 18.65
N GLN A 299 -16.52 5.52 18.54
CA GLN A 299 -17.42 6.01 19.59
C GLN A 299 -18.63 5.08 19.79
N THR A 300 -19.31 4.70 18.72
CA THR A 300 -20.49 3.83 18.80
C THR A 300 -20.12 2.35 18.85
N ARG A 301 -18.89 2.00 18.43
CA ARG A 301 -18.40 0.64 18.19
C ARG A 301 -19.26 -0.14 17.21
N ILE A 302 -19.78 0.53 16.19
CA ILE A 302 -20.65 -0.09 15.17
C ILE A 302 -19.87 -0.18 13.86
N TRP A 303 -19.88 -1.38 13.27
CA TRP A 303 -19.50 -1.61 11.88
C TRP A 303 -20.66 -1.28 10.95
N THR A 304 -20.38 -0.66 9.82
CA THR A 304 -21.36 -0.37 8.77
C THR A 304 -20.75 -0.68 7.42
N GLU A 305 -21.37 -1.59 6.68
CA GLU A 305 -21.02 -1.84 5.28
C GLU A 305 -21.45 -0.64 4.44
N LEU A 306 -20.54 -0.12 3.63
CA LEU A 306 -20.80 1.07 2.82
C LEU A 306 -21.23 0.67 1.41
N SER A 307 -22.52 0.80 1.13
CA SER A 307 -23.01 0.71 -0.25
C SER A 307 -22.47 1.89 -1.07
N CYS A 308 -21.70 1.58 -2.11
CA CYS A 308 -21.02 2.56 -2.94
C CYS A 308 -21.47 2.49 -4.41
N THR A 309 -21.29 3.59 -5.13
CA THR A 309 -21.61 3.72 -6.56
C THR A 309 -20.35 4.06 -7.37
N GLY A 310 -20.45 4.08 -8.71
CA GLY A 310 -19.34 4.42 -9.59
C GLY A 310 -18.53 3.19 -10.01
N TYR A 311 -17.22 3.36 -10.21
CA TYR A 311 -16.33 2.28 -10.65
C TYR A 311 -15.93 1.38 -9.47
N ILE A 312 -16.76 0.39 -9.14
CA ILE A 312 -16.47 -0.53 -8.03
C ILE A 312 -15.24 -1.38 -8.40
N PRO A 313 -14.14 -1.34 -7.63
CA PRO A 313 -12.93 -2.10 -7.96
C PRO A 313 -13.15 -3.61 -7.86
N ALA A 314 -12.40 -4.37 -8.66
CA ALA A 314 -12.39 -5.83 -8.57
C ALA A 314 -11.88 -6.32 -7.19
N PRO A 315 -12.36 -7.49 -6.70
CA PRO A 315 -11.87 -8.12 -5.48
C PRO A 315 -10.37 -8.35 -5.50
N ARG A 316 -9.72 -8.03 -4.38
CA ARG A 316 -8.25 -8.01 -4.31
C ARG A 316 -7.70 -8.14 -2.90
N GLU A 317 -6.51 -8.71 -2.80
CA GLU A 317 -5.68 -8.72 -1.59
C GLU A 317 -4.33 -8.03 -1.82
N GLY A 318 -3.61 -7.69 -0.75
CA GLY A 318 -2.21 -7.24 -0.82
C GLY A 318 -2.00 -5.92 -1.56
N HIS A 319 -3.07 -5.13 -1.73
CA HIS A 319 -3.06 -3.77 -2.25
C HIS A 319 -2.66 -2.79 -1.14
N ALA A 320 -2.16 -1.62 -1.52
CA ALA A 320 -1.95 -0.53 -0.58
C ALA A 320 -3.10 0.48 -0.68
N ALA A 321 -3.37 1.16 0.43
CA ALA A 321 -4.28 2.29 0.45
C ALA A 321 -3.69 3.45 1.24
N ALA A 322 -4.06 4.66 0.83
CA ALA A 322 -3.73 5.90 1.49
C ALA A 322 -4.90 6.88 1.38
N ILE A 323 -4.97 7.85 2.28
CA ILE A 323 -6.06 8.83 2.30
C ILE A 323 -5.51 10.25 2.16
N VAL A 324 -6.09 11.01 1.24
CA VAL A 324 -5.88 12.47 1.14
C VAL A 324 -7.26 13.11 1.25
N ASP A 325 -7.42 14.00 2.23
CA ASP A 325 -8.69 14.63 2.59
C ASP A 325 -9.82 13.60 2.82
N HIS A 326 -10.84 13.59 1.95
CA HIS A 326 -11.98 12.68 2.02
C HIS A 326 -11.92 11.53 1.01
N ILE A 327 -10.76 11.34 0.38
CA ILE A 327 -10.58 10.40 -0.73
C ILE A 327 -9.56 9.34 -0.34
N MET A 328 -10.03 8.10 -0.27
CA MET A 328 -9.17 6.92 -0.11
C MET A 328 -8.72 6.45 -1.49
N TYR A 329 -7.41 6.37 -1.71
CA TYR A 329 -6.79 5.87 -2.93
C TYR A 329 -6.29 4.45 -2.69
N ILE A 330 -6.51 3.59 -3.67
CA ILE A 330 -6.05 2.19 -3.66
C ILE A 330 -5.26 1.95 -4.94
N PHE A 331 -4.11 1.31 -4.78
CA PHE A 331 -3.29 0.89 -5.89
C PHE A 331 -2.96 -0.61 -5.82
N GLY A 332 -3.04 -1.24 -6.99
CA GLY A 332 -2.58 -2.60 -7.22
C GLY A 332 -3.22 -3.66 -6.34
N GLY A 333 -2.41 -4.60 -5.83
CA GLY A 333 -2.84 -5.83 -5.17
C GLY A 333 -2.90 -7.01 -6.13
N ARG A 334 -3.48 -8.13 -5.69
CA ARG A 334 -3.67 -9.34 -6.48
C ARG A 334 -5.15 -9.68 -6.61
N GLY A 335 -5.59 -9.96 -7.84
CA GLY A 335 -6.96 -10.39 -8.13
C GLY A 335 -7.18 -11.89 -7.89
N LEU A 336 -8.43 -12.32 -8.03
CA LEU A 336 -8.85 -13.72 -7.90
C LEU A 336 -8.13 -14.68 -8.88
N ASP A 337 -7.73 -14.14 -10.04
CA ASP A 337 -6.98 -14.85 -11.08
C ASP A 337 -5.48 -15.04 -10.76
N GLY A 338 -5.04 -14.56 -9.58
CA GLY A 338 -3.66 -14.61 -9.14
C GLY A 338 -2.75 -13.56 -9.79
N ARG A 339 -3.28 -12.68 -10.65
CA ARG A 339 -2.50 -11.62 -11.32
C ARG A 339 -2.40 -10.39 -10.44
N ASP A 340 -1.23 -9.75 -10.49
CA ASP A 340 -1.10 -8.42 -9.90
C ASP A 340 -1.92 -7.41 -10.71
N LEU A 341 -2.52 -6.48 -9.98
CA LEU A 341 -3.27 -5.36 -10.49
C LEU A 341 -2.35 -4.12 -10.48
N GLY A 342 -2.59 -3.19 -11.40
CA GLY A 342 -1.86 -1.92 -11.51
C GLY A 342 -2.79 -0.71 -11.70
N ASP A 343 -4.07 -0.87 -11.38
CA ASP A 343 -5.05 0.19 -11.43
C ASP A 343 -4.97 1.09 -10.20
N LEU A 344 -5.16 2.40 -10.43
CA LEU A 344 -5.43 3.39 -9.39
C LEU A 344 -6.93 3.64 -9.34
N VAL A 345 -7.53 3.38 -8.18
CA VAL A 345 -8.94 3.66 -7.90
C VAL A 345 -9.05 4.55 -6.67
N ALA A 346 -10.08 5.39 -6.63
CA ALA A 346 -10.31 6.33 -5.53
C ALA A 346 -11.76 6.28 -5.05
N LEU A 347 -11.96 6.15 -3.74
CA LEU A 347 -13.26 6.27 -3.08
C LEU A 347 -13.36 7.62 -2.41
N ASN A 348 -14.28 8.47 -2.87
CA ASN A 348 -14.72 9.58 -2.04
C ASN A 348 -15.63 9.04 -0.94
N ILE A 349 -15.12 8.98 0.28
CA ILE A 349 -15.79 8.34 1.43
C ILE A 349 -17.10 9.06 1.76
N SER A 350 -17.09 10.40 1.70
CA SER A 350 -18.26 11.22 2.03
C SER A 350 -19.45 11.01 1.08
N THR A 351 -19.18 10.81 -0.21
CA THR A 351 -20.21 10.60 -1.24
C THR A 351 -20.43 9.13 -1.59
N ARG A 352 -19.61 8.23 -1.04
CA ARG A 352 -19.63 6.79 -1.33
C ARG A 352 -19.56 6.50 -2.83
N ARG A 353 -18.71 7.24 -3.54
CA ARG A 353 -18.53 7.11 -4.98
C ARG A 353 -17.08 6.75 -5.31
N TRP A 354 -16.94 5.68 -6.08
CA TRP A 354 -15.68 5.25 -6.64
C TRP A 354 -15.38 5.91 -7.98
N PHE A 355 -14.11 6.18 -8.20
CA PHE A 355 -13.54 6.74 -9.42
C PHE A 355 -12.38 5.86 -9.89
N MET A 356 -12.24 5.80 -11.21
CA MET A 356 -11.04 5.29 -11.88
C MET A 356 -10.52 6.40 -12.79
N PHE A 357 -9.21 6.48 -12.92
CA PHE A 357 -8.55 7.50 -13.72
C PHE A 357 -7.88 6.88 -14.95
N GLN A 358 -7.99 7.58 -16.06
CA GLN A 358 -7.25 7.29 -17.29
C GLN A 358 -6.24 8.42 -17.53
N ASN A 359 -5.22 8.16 -18.35
CA ASN A 359 -4.23 9.15 -18.77
C ASN A 359 -3.46 9.80 -17.59
N THR A 360 -3.14 9.02 -16.56
CA THR A 360 -2.42 9.50 -15.36
C THR A 360 -0.91 9.60 -15.53
N GLY A 361 -0.39 9.39 -16.75
CA GLY A 361 1.05 9.38 -17.04
C GLY A 361 1.68 8.00 -16.87
N LEU A 362 2.96 7.98 -16.49
CA LEU A 362 3.73 6.76 -16.26
C LEU A 362 3.35 6.13 -14.91
N ALA A 363 2.18 5.49 -14.86
CA ALA A 363 1.73 4.78 -13.68
C ALA A 363 2.69 3.65 -13.29
N PRO A 364 2.78 3.29 -12.00
CA PRO A 364 3.56 2.15 -11.55
C PRO A 364 3.12 0.86 -12.26
N SER A 365 4.03 -0.09 -12.42
CA SER A 365 3.66 -1.44 -12.85
C SER A 365 2.73 -2.11 -11.83
N ALA A 366 1.94 -3.07 -12.31
CA ALA A 366 1.14 -3.93 -11.45
C ALA A 366 2.01 -4.57 -10.35
N ARG A 367 1.52 -4.60 -9.12
CA ARG A 367 2.29 -5.06 -7.95
C ARG A 367 1.43 -5.35 -6.72
N SER A 368 1.97 -6.15 -5.81
CA SER A 368 1.38 -6.42 -4.49
C SER A 368 2.43 -6.38 -3.37
N GLY A 369 1.98 -6.17 -2.12
CA GLY A 369 2.87 -6.08 -0.95
C GLY A 369 3.73 -4.82 -0.90
N HIS A 370 3.33 -3.77 -1.60
CA HIS A 370 3.91 -2.43 -1.55
C HIS A 370 3.24 -1.58 -0.45
N ALA A 371 3.75 -0.38 -0.21
CA ALA A 371 3.15 0.59 0.69
C ALA A 371 2.80 1.90 -0.03
N MET A 372 1.86 2.65 0.55
CA MET A 372 1.52 4.01 0.17
C MET A 372 1.59 4.90 1.42
N ALA A 373 2.28 6.04 1.31
CA ALA A 373 2.37 7.04 2.37
C ALA A 373 2.04 8.43 1.82
N THR A 374 1.42 9.27 2.63
CA THR A 374 0.95 10.61 2.23
C THR A 374 1.81 11.72 2.82
N ILE A 375 2.05 12.73 2.00
CA ILE A 375 2.60 14.02 2.41
C ILE A 375 1.81 15.11 1.69
N LYS A 376 1.00 15.85 2.45
CA LYS A 376 0.07 16.86 1.89
C LYS A 376 -0.83 16.19 0.82
N SER A 377 -0.91 16.73 -0.39
CA SER A 377 -1.67 16.19 -1.52
C SER A 377 -0.93 15.11 -2.33
N ASN A 378 0.29 14.73 -1.94
CA ASN A 378 1.07 13.71 -2.65
C ASN A 378 0.97 12.35 -1.96
N ILE A 379 0.87 11.29 -2.77
CA ILE A 379 0.95 9.90 -2.32
C ILE A 379 2.20 9.25 -2.91
N PHE A 380 3.05 8.72 -2.03
CA PHE A 380 4.28 8.03 -2.36
C PHE A 380 4.02 6.53 -2.33
N LEU A 381 4.20 5.87 -3.48
CA LEU A 381 4.09 4.42 -3.64
C LEU A 381 5.48 3.82 -3.82
N PHE A 382 5.79 2.77 -3.06
CA PHE A 382 7.12 2.18 -3.05
C PHE A 382 7.15 0.71 -2.65
N GLY A 383 8.18 0.02 -3.13
CA GLY A 383 8.37 -1.42 -2.95
C GLY A 383 7.28 -2.27 -3.61
N GLY A 384 7.06 -3.45 -3.04
CA GLY A 384 6.21 -4.50 -3.59
C GLY A 384 6.93 -5.33 -4.64
N ASP A 385 6.26 -6.40 -5.07
CA ASP A 385 6.73 -7.29 -6.12
C ASP A 385 5.72 -7.35 -7.27
N SER A 386 6.20 -7.64 -8.48
CA SER A 386 5.44 -7.79 -9.72
C SER A 386 5.72 -9.17 -10.30
N PHE A 387 4.75 -10.08 -10.21
CA PHE A 387 4.88 -11.47 -10.70
C PHE A 387 4.93 -11.57 -12.23
N THR A 388 4.63 -10.49 -12.96
CA THR A 388 4.77 -10.42 -14.42
C THR A 388 6.11 -9.79 -14.81
N LYS A 389 7.06 -10.67 -15.16
CA LYS A 389 8.44 -10.43 -15.61
C LYS A 389 9.39 -9.78 -14.58
N PRO A 390 10.57 -10.38 -14.32
CA PRO A 390 11.62 -9.71 -13.59
C PRO A 390 12.12 -8.55 -14.45
N PHE A 391 11.81 -7.31 -14.08
CA PHE A 391 12.65 -6.20 -14.51
C PHE A 391 13.94 -6.29 -13.70
N LEU A 392 15.05 -6.41 -14.42
CA LEU A 392 16.43 -6.57 -13.94
C LEU A 392 17.00 -5.34 -13.22
N ASP A 393 16.17 -4.39 -12.80
CA ASP A 393 16.67 -3.11 -12.28
C ASP A 393 16.64 -3.08 -10.75
N ASP A 394 17.82 -3.18 -10.15
CA ASP A 394 18.13 -3.17 -8.71
C ASP A 394 17.73 -1.84 -8.00
N SER A 395 17.16 -0.88 -8.73
CA SER A 395 16.65 0.38 -8.18
C SER A 395 15.14 0.47 -8.35
N SER A 396 14.37 -0.05 -7.38
CA SER A 396 12.93 0.22 -7.35
C SER A 396 12.71 1.71 -7.09
N PRO A 397 12.11 2.46 -8.03
CA PRO A 397 11.88 3.87 -7.83
C PRO A 397 10.74 4.10 -6.83
N ILE A 398 10.64 5.34 -6.33
CA ILE A 398 9.46 5.84 -5.64
C ILE A 398 8.55 6.48 -6.68
N HIS A 399 7.30 6.04 -6.73
CA HIS A 399 6.27 6.65 -7.56
C HIS A 399 5.50 7.68 -6.74
N ILE A 400 5.25 8.85 -7.32
CA ILE A 400 4.57 9.96 -6.64
C ILE A 400 3.30 10.28 -7.42
N LEU A 401 2.16 10.17 -6.76
CA LEU A 401 0.86 10.60 -7.25
C LEU A 401 0.55 11.98 -6.67
N ASP A 402 0.52 12.98 -7.53
CA ASP A 402 0.00 14.31 -7.22
C ASP A 402 -1.53 14.30 -7.37
N THR A 403 -2.23 14.28 -6.23
CA THR A 403 -3.69 14.18 -6.23
C THR A 403 -4.39 15.46 -6.68
N ASP A 404 -3.72 16.60 -6.66
CA ASP A 404 -4.26 17.88 -7.15
C ASP A 404 -4.40 17.89 -8.68
N LEU A 405 -3.65 17.01 -9.38
CA LEU A 405 -3.72 16.84 -10.82
C LEU A 405 -4.82 15.84 -11.25
N LEU A 406 -5.43 15.12 -10.30
CA LEU A 406 -6.53 14.20 -10.60
C LEU A 406 -7.83 14.96 -10.79
N LYS A 407 -8.48 14.71 -11.92
CA LYS A 407 -9.77 15.31 -12.25
C LYS A 407 -10.89 14.34 -11.90
N TYR A 408 -11.83 14.83 -11.11
CA TYR A 408 -13.07 14.13 -10.80
C TYR A 408 -14.18 14.67 -11.70
N PRO A 409 -15.08 13.81 -12.22
CA PRO A 409 -16.25 14.31 -12.92
C PRO A 409 -17.08 15.15 -11.95
N ASP A 410 -17.48 16.35 -12.38
CA ASP A 410 -18.37 17.22 -11.62
C ASP A 410 -19.65 16.46 -11.25
N ARG A 411 -20.24 16.78 -10.09
CA ARG A 411 -21.59 16.29 -9.77
C ARG A 411 -22.47 16.61 -10.98
N CYS A 412 -23.11 15.60 -11.58
CA CYS A 412 -24.12 15.83 -12.62
C CYS A 412 -25.00 16.98 -12.13
N ALA A 413 -24.95 18.11 -12.82
CA ALA A 413 -25.95 19.15 -12.66
C ALA A 413 -27.28 18.44 -12.91
N ILE A 414 -28.08 18.27 -11.86
CA ILE A 414 -29.46 17.85 -11.99
C ILE A 414 -30.07 18.92 -12.90
N PRO A 415 -30.57 18.59 -14.10
CA PRO A 415 -31.26 19.58 -14.90
C PRO A 415 -32.41 20.10 -14.04
N SER A 416 -32.39 21.40 -13.72
CA SER A 416 -33.58 22.03 -13.14
C SER A 416 -34.68 21.87 -14.17
N HIS A 417 -35.62 20.97 -13.89
CA HIS A 417 -36.85 20.87 -14.66
C HIS A 417 -37.51 22.26 -14.64
N ALA A 418 -37.52 22.89 -15.82
CA ALA A 418 -38.35 24.04 -16.13
C ALA A 418 -39.79 23.58 -16.37
#